data_AF-A0A0T6YF87-F1
#
_entry.id   AF-A0A0T6YF87-F1
#
_cell.length_a   1.000
_cell.length_b   1.000
_cell.length_c   1.000
_cell.angle_alpha   90.00
_cell.angle_beta   90.00
_cell.angle_gamma   90.00
#
_symmetry.space_group_name_H-M   'P 1'
#
loop_
_entity.id
_entity.type
_entity.pdbx_description
1 polymer ?
#
loop_
_entity_poly.entity_id
_entity_poly.type
_entity_poly.pdbx_seq_one_letter_code
_entity_poly.pdbx_strand_id
1 'polypeptide(L)'
;MLVVNGVKSEDEEVQYLHHALPVRPFVRRFELADHVIVEGAKLENGLLVITLRKEIPEEMKPRRIAIESEMTKPASKQIEGDKAA
;
A
#
# COMPACT_ATOMS: atom_id res chain seq x y z
N MET A 1 3.09 4.34 -8.43
CA MET A 1 2.67 5.71 -8.79
C MET A 1 1.57 5.62 -9.84
N LEU A 2 0.48 6.36 -9.68
CA LEU A 2 -0.65 6.44 -10.60
C LEU A 2 -0.75 7.87 -11.16
N VAL A 3 -0.96 8.00 -12.48
CA VAL A 3 -1.13 9.30 -13.14
C VAL A 3 -2.45 9.30 -13.91
N VAL A 4 -3.24 10.35 -13.70
CA VAL A 4 -4.53 10.56 -14.35
C VAL A 4 -4.45 11.83 -15.18
N ASN A 5 -4.61 11.70 -16.50
CA ASN A 5 -4.61 12.81 -17.44
C ASN A 5 -6.03 12.99 -17.99
N GLY A 6 -6.55 14.22 -17.98
CA GLY A 6 -7.84 14.56 -18.56
C GLY A 6 -7.71 15.74 -19.50
N VAL A 7 -8.17 15.57 -20.74
CA VAL A 7 -8.25 16.60 -21.76
C VAL A 7 -9.63 16.52 -22.39
N LYS A 8 -10.33 17.65 -22.52
CA LYS A 8 -11.57 17.73 -23.29
C LYS A 8 -11.21 18.19 -24.71
N SER A 9 -11.67 17.46 -25.72
CA SER A 9 -11.56 17.92 -27.11
C SER A 9 -12.42 19.17 -27.31
N GLU A 10 -11.88 20.16 -28.00
CA GLU A 10 -12.64 21.34 -28.42
C GLU A 10 -13.42 20.97 -29.68
N ASP A 11 -14.75 21.14 -29.66
CA ASP A 11 -15.56 21.07 -30.88
C ASP A 11 -15.56 22.46 -31.52
N GLU A 12 -14.91 22.60 -32.67
CA GLU A 12 -14.73 23.88 -33.37
C GLU A 12 -16.05 24.47 -33.91
N GLU A 13 -17.13 23.67 -33.98
CA GLU A 13 -18.41 24.08 -34.58
C GLU A 13 -19.37 24.80 -33.61
N VAL A 14 -19.08 24.83 -32.30
CA VAL A 14 -20.02 25.37 -31.30
C VAL A 14 -19.55 26.70 -30.74
N GLN A 15 -20.19 27.79 -31.14
CA GLN A 15 -19.99 29.11 -30.55
C GLN A 15 -20.84 29.28 -29.30
N TYR A 16 -20.19 29.40 -28.14
CA TYR A 16 -20.86 29.67 -26.88
C TYR A 16 -20.87 31.17 -26.58
N LEU A 17 -22.02 31.71 -26.19
CA LEU A 17 -22.14 33.12 -25.76
C LEU A 17 -21.38 33.38 -24.44
N HIS A 18 -21.34 32.41 -23.53
CA HIS A 18 -20.60 32.51 -22.27
C HIS A 18 -20.20 31.12 -21.72
N HIS A 19 -18.91 30.97 -21.37
CA HIS A 19 -18.38 29.78 -20.72
C HIS A 19 -18.29 29.99 -19.21
N ALA A 20 -19.35 29.62 -18.48
CA ALA A 20 -19.37 29.76 -17.02
C ALA A 20 -18.41 28.78 -16.31
N LEU A 21 -18.07 27.66 -16.94
CA LEU A 21 -17.14 26.67 -16.41
C LEU A 21 -16.03 26.39 -17.43
N PRO A 22 -14.80 26.89 -17.20
CA PRO A 22 -13.69 26.59 -18.08
C PRO A 22 -13.26 25.13 -17.88
N VAL A 23 -13.27 24.35 -18.96
CA VAL A 23 -12.70 22.99 -18.94
C VAL A 23 -11.23 23.10 -19.30
N ARG A 24 -10.36 22.86 -18.33
CA ARG A 24 -8.91 22.90 -18.54
C ARG A 24 -8.33 21.49 -18.53
N PRO A 25 -7.31 21.22 -19.37
CA PRO A 25 -6.50 20.02 -19.23
C PRO A 25 -5.98 19.89 -17.80
N PHE A 26 -5.97 18.68 -17.26
CA PHE A 26 -5.44 18.41 -15.93
C PHE A 26 -4.60 17.14 -15.90
N VAL A 27 -3.64 17.13 -14.98
CA VAL A 27 -2.86 15.96 -14.61
C VAL A 27 -2.90 15.83 -13.09
N ARG A 28 -3.31 14.66 -12.60
CA ARG A 28 -3.27 14.31 -11.18
C ARG A 28 -2.31 13.14 -11.00
N ARG A 29 -1.37 13.28 -10.07
CA ARG A 29 -0.39 12.25 -9.73
C ARG A 29 -0.69 11.77 -8.32
N PHE A 30 -0.75 10.47 -8.13
CA PHE A 30 -1.00 9.81 -6.86
C PHE A 30 0.16 8.87 -6.58
N GLU A 31 0.73 8.97 -5.39
CA GLU A 31 1.62 7.95 -4.87
C GLU A 31 0.77 6.81 -4.33
N LEU A 32 1.10 5.59 -4.75
CA LEU A 32 0.44 4.39 -4.25
C LEU A 32 1.33 3.84 -3.14
N ALA A 33 0.72 3.43 -2.04
CA ALA A 33 1.43 2.75 -0.97
C ALA A 33 1.96 1.38 -1.44
N ASP A 34 2.88 0.81 -0.68
CA ASP A 34 3.41 -0.51 -0.94
C ASP A 34 2.27 -1.53 -1.03
N HIS A 35 2.39 -2.42 -2.02
CA HIS A 35 1.42 -3.47 -2.30
C HIS A 35 0.01 -3.01 -2.68
N VAL A 36 -0.17 -1.75 -3.07
CA VAL A 36 -1.41 -1.30 -3.69
C VAL A 36 -1.32 -1.47 -5.21
N ILE A 37 -2.26 -2.23 -5.77
CA ILE A 37 -2.41 -2.48 -7.20
C ILE A 37 -3.70 -1.85 -7.72
N VAL A 38 -3.70 -1.45 -9.00
CA VAL A 38 -4.90 -0.95 -9.67
C VAL A 38 -5.67 -2.14 -10.23
N GLU A 39 -6.94 -2.27 -9.84
CA GLU A 39 -7.81 -3.35 -10.35
C GLU A 39 -8.63 -2.92 -11.57
N GLY A 40 -9.00 -1.65 -11.65
CA GLY A 40 -9.79 -1.14 -12.76
C GLY A 40 -10.09 0.34 -12.66
N ALA A 41 -10.70 0.86 -13.72
CA ALA A 41 -11.18 2.23 -13.79
C ALA A 41 -12.51 2.27 -14.54
N LYS A 42 -13.45 3.10 -14.08
CA LYS A 42 -14.76 3.30 -14.70
C LYS A 42 -15.08 4.78 -14.74
N LEU A 43 -15.50 5.28 -15.90
CA LEU A 43 -16.00 6.64 -16.08
C LEU A 43 -17.51 6.57 -16.33
N GLU A 44 -18.30 7.17 -15.45
CA GLU A 44 -19.76 7.18 -15.56
C GLU A 44 -20.29 8.52 -15.07
N ASN A 45 -21.22 9.13 -15.80
CA ASN A 45 -21.83 10.42 -15.46
C ASN A 45 -20.82 11.55 -15.14
N GLY A 46 -19.67 11.54 -15.84
CA GLY A 46 -18.61 12.54 -15.65
C GLY A 46 -17.70 12.29 -14.44
N LEU A 47 -17.86 11.16 -13.74
CA LEU A 47 -17.01 10.78 -12.61
C LEU A 47 -16.12 9.58 -12.97
N LEU A 48 -14.80 9.78 -12.88
CA LEU A 48 -13.82 8.72 -13.00
C LEU A 48 -13.59 8.07 -11.62
N VAL A 49 -13.93 6.79 -11.50
CA VAL A 49 -13.67 5.97 -10.32
C VAL A 49 -12.54 4.99 -10.66
N ILE A 50 -11.51 4.95 -9.80
CA ILE A 50 -10.37 4.04 -9.94
C ILE A 50 -10.39 3.08 -8.75
N THR A 51 -10.48 1.78 -9.01
CA THR A 51 -10.50 0.75 -7.98
C THR A 51 -9.08 0.29 -7.68
N LEU A 52 -8.71 0.30 -6.40
CA LEU A 52 -7.41 -0.10 -5.90
C LEU A 52 -7.57 -1.25 -4.90
N ARG A 53 -6.71 -2.26 -4.98
CA ARG A 53 -6.62 -3.35 -3.99
C ARG A 53 -5.26 -3.36 -3.32
N LYS A 54 -5.26 -3.64 -2.01
CA LYS A 54 -4.04 -3.87 -1.24
C LYS A 54 -3.77 -5.38 -1.15
N GLU A 55 -2.65 -5.84 -1.67
CA GLU A 55 -2.20 -7.25 -1.61
C GLU A 55 -1.09 -7.42 -0.58
N ILE A 56 -1.42 -7.68 0.68
CA ILE A 56 -0.38 -7.94 1.70
C ILE A 56 0.18 -9.35 1.49
N PRO A 57 1.49 -9.52 1.19
CA PRO A 57 2.09 -10.84 1.03
C PRO A 57 1.96 -11.65 2.33
N GLU A 58 1.67 -12.94 2.23
CA GLU A 58 1.57 -13.82 3.41
C GLU A 58 2.88 -13.93 4.19
N GLU A 59 4.01 -13.64 3.56
CA GLU A 59 5.34 -13.64 4.18
C GLU A 59 5.54 -12.53 5.21
N MET A 60 4.73 -11.46 5.15
CA MET A 60 4.69 -10.43 6.19
C MET A 60 3.81 -10.82 7.37
N LYS A 61 3.08 -11.94 7.30
CA LYS A 61 2.38 -12.44 8.48
C LYS A 61 3.43 -12.90 9.48
N PRO A 62 3.39 -12.42 10.74
CA PRO A 62 4.34 -12.84 11.76
C PRO A 62 4.27 -14.36 11.93
N ARG A 63 5.37 -15.05 11.62
CA ARG A 63 5.51 -16.49 11.83
C ARG A 63 6.03 -16.75 13.24
N ARG A 64 5.38 -17.65 13.96
CA ARG A 64 5.88 -18.13 15.26
C ARG A 64 7.06 -19.05 14.99
N ILE A 65 8.26 -18.63 15.42
CA ILE A 65 9.46 -19.47 15.39
C ILE A 65 9.47 -20.28 16.68
N ALA A 66 9.52 -21.62 16.58
CA ALA A 66 9.71 -22.47 17.73
C ALA A 66 11.15 -22.32 18.21
N ILE A 67 11.35 -22.02 19.50
CA ILE A 67 12.67 -22.06 20.13
C ILE A 67 12.90 -23.52 20.52
N GLU A 68 13.75 -24.22 19.78
CA GLU A 68 14.21 -25.55 20.17
C GLU A 68 15.22 -25.40 21.32
N SER A 69 14.82 -25.87 22.50
CA SER A 69 15.72 -26.05 23.63
C SER A 69 16.41 -27.40 23.47
N GLU A 70 17.61 -27.43 22.90
CA GLU A 70 18.49 -28.58 23.10
C GLU A 70 18.81 -28.69 24.60
N MET A 71 18.13 -29.62 25.28
CA MET A 71 18.50 -30.06 26.62
C MET A 71 19.77 -30.90 26.54
N THR A 72 20.90 -30.24 26.27
CA THR A 72 22.23 -30.80 26.52
C THR A 72 23.16 -29.65 26.91
N LYS A 73 22.87 -29.04 28.06
CA LYS A 73 23.93 -28.45 28.89
C LYS A 73 24.02 -29.30 30.15
N PRO A 74 25.14 -30.03 30.37
CA PRO A 74 25.35 -30.70 31.64
C PRO A 74 25.30 -29.63 32.73
N ALA A 75 24.54 -29.91 33.80
CA ALA A 75 24.34 -29.02 34.92
C ALA A 75 25.67 -28.38 35.36
N SER A 76 25.73 -27.05 35.33
CA SER A 76 26.81 -26.33 35.98
C SER A 76 26.84 -26.75 37.44
N LYS A 77 27.91 -27.41 37.88
CA LYS A 77 28.14 -27.72 39.29
C LYS A 77 28.14 -26.40 40.07
N GLN A 78 27.06 -26.15 40.80
CA GLN A 78 27.08 -25.17 41.88
C GLN A 78 28.11 -25.67 42.89
N ILE A 79 29.12 -24.83 43.14
CA ILE A 79 30.07 -25.05 44.22
C ILE A 79 29.29 -24.70 45.50
N GLU A 80 28.74 -25.71 46.16
CA GLU A 80 28.33 -25.61 47.56
C GLU A 80 29.58 -25.25 48.37
N GLY A 81 29.59 -24.03 48.91
CA GLY A 81 30.58 -23.65 49.91
C GLY A 81 30.27 -24.36 51.21
N ASP A 82 30.96 -25.48 51.46
CA ASP A 82 30.96 -26.11 52.78
C ASP A 82 32.07 -25.50 53.68
N LYS A 83 31.59 -25.01 54.83
CA LYS A 83 32.20 -24.87 56.18
C LYS A 83 33.54 -24.16 56.44
N ALA A 84 33.48 -23.26 57.42
CA ALA A 84 34.20 -23.34 58.71
C ALA A 84 33.40 -22.48 59.74
N ALA A 85 32.83 -23.06 60.81
CA ALA A 85 33.47 -23.45 62.08
C ALA A 85 33.86 -22.25 62.94
#